data_AF-A0A959C726-F1
#
_entry.id   AF-A0A959C726-F1
#
_cell.length_a   1.000
_cell.length_b   1.000
_cell.length_c   1.000
_cell.angle_alpha   90.00
_cell.angle_beta   90.00
_cell.angle_gamma   90.00
#
_symmetry.space_group_name_H-M   'P 1'
#
loop_
_entity.id
_entity.type
_entity.pdbx_description
1 polymer ?
#
loop_
_entity_poly.entity_id
_entity_poly.type
_entity_poly.pdbx_seq_one_letter_code
_entity_poly.pdbx_strand_id
1 'polypeptide(L)'
;MKTKLISCAVIAALLPFAALALDTGVSFAVYATPAKPYLEINIEIAAASVNYKSVDSTHLQAGVETLILIKDGERVVNYEKYVLLSPVVEWPENLLDAKRFALANGQYTLEISFQDINDPENKDTYTAPLIVDISDRMYLADVQLLRGFRPDQSDSPFSKNGFYLEPLPFNFYEAGAVLLAFYTEIYHSDKAITD
;
A
#
# COMPACT_ATOMS: atom_id res chain seq x y z
N MET A 1 -7.50 -13.57 -71.47
CA MET A 1 -8.18 -13.68 -70.16
C MET A 1 -7.16 -13.37 -69.08
N LYS A 2 -7.44 -12.38 -68.22
CA LYS A 2 -6.50 -11.85 -67.21
C LYS A 2 -6.56 -12.71 -65.93
N THR A 3 -5.47 -13.38 -65.58
CA THR A 3 -5.34 -14.11 -64.32
C THR A 3 -4.97 -13.10 -63.23
N LYS A 4 -5.85 -12.90 -62.24
CA LYS A 4 -5.61 -11.99 -61.12
C LYS A 4 -4.64 -12.64 -60.14
N LEU A 5 -3.53 -11.95 -59.85
CA LEU A 5 -2.64 -12.24 -58.74
C LEU A 5 -3.39 -11.91 -57.44
N ILE A 6 -3.60 -12.90 -56.57
CA ILE A 6 -4.15 -12.69 -55.23
C ILE A 6 -2.98 -12.31 -54.33
N SER A 7 -2.85 -11.03 -54.00
CA SER A 7 -1.93 -10.58 -52.96
C SER A 7 -2.47 -11.00 -51.59
N CYS A 8 -1.79 -11.94 -50.93
CA CYS A 8 -1.95 -12.18 -49.50
C CYS A 8 -1.50 -10.94 -48.74
N ALA A 9 -2.44 -10.18 -48.20
CA ALA A 9 -2.15 -9.15 -47.22
C ALA A 9 -1.82 -9.85 -45.89
N VAL A 10 -0.55 -9.78 -45.48
CA VAL A 10 -0.11 -10.18 -44.14
C VAL A 10 -0.60 -9.10 -43.18
N ILE A 11 -1.66 -9.41 -42.42
CA ILE A 11 -2.08 -8.60 -41.28
C ILE A 11 -1.04 -8.84 -40.17
N ALA A 12 -0.09 -7.93 -40.00
CA ALA A 12 0.77 -7.90 -38.83
C ALA A 12 -0.11 -7.58 -37.62
N ALA A 13 -0.30 -8.56 -36.73
CA ALA A 13 -0.99 -8.35 -35.47
C ALA A 13 -0.20 -7.34 -34.63
N LEU A 14 -0.71 -6.11 -34.53
CA LEU A 14 -0.33 -5.15 -33.50
C LEU A 14 -0.79 -5.74 -32.17
N LEU A 15 0.03 -6.59 -31.55
CA LEU A 15 -0.14 -6.93 -30.15
C LEU A 15 0.04 -5.63 -29.37
N PRO A 16 -0.97 -5.15 -28.63
CA PRO A 16 -0.77 -4.00 -27.76
C PRO A 16 0.32 -4.38 -26.77
N PHE A 17 1.41 -3.62 -26.78
CA PHE A 17 2.41 -3.69 -25.74
C PHE A 17 1.72 -3.20 -24.47
N ALA A 18 1.25 -4.12 -23.63
CA ALA A 18 0.75 -3.77 -22.31
C ALA A 18 1.95 -3.25 -21.54
N ALA A 19 1.99 -1.94 -21.29
CA ALA A 19 2.91 -1.38 -20.32
C ALA A 19 2.56 -2.02 -18.97
N LEU A 20 3.51 -2.77 -18.40
CA LEU A 20 3.38 -3.25 -17.03
C LEU A 20 3.62 -2.04 -16.13
N ALA A 21 2.57 -1.60 -15.44
CA ALA A 21 2.66 -0.61 -14.38
C ALA A 21 3.08 -1.28 -13.06
N LEU A 22 3.48 -0.47 -12.08
CA LEU A 22 3.71 -0.95 -10.73
C LEU A 22 2.41 -1.58 -10.23
N ASP A 23 2.52 -2.74 -9.60
CA ASP A 23 1.40 -3.41 -8.96
C ASP A 23 1.45 -3.08 -7.47
N THR A 24 0.67 -2.07 -7.08
CA THR A 24 0.67 -1.53 -5.72
C THR A 24 -0.63 -1.83 -4.98
N GLY A 25 -0.49 -2.33 -3.76
CA GLY A 25 -1.56 -2.47 -2.79
C GLY A 25 -1.47 -1.36 -1.77
N VAL A 26 -2.61 -0.71 -1.48
CA VAL A 26 -2.73 0.30 -0.43
C VAL A 26 -3.96 -0.01 0.42
N SER A 27 -3.74 -0.22 1.72
CA SER A 27 -4.80 -0.22 2.72
C SER A 27 -4.51 0.82 3.78
N PHE A 28 -5.56 1.35 4.40
CA PHE A 28 -5.42 2.31 5.48
C PHE A 28 -6.53 2.15 6.50
N ALA A 29 -6.24 2.57 7.73
CA ALA A 29 -7.18 2.59 8.83
C ALA A 29 -6.91 3.80 9.73
N VAL A 30 -7.97 4.30 10.36
CA VAL A 30 -7.86 5.40 11.33
C VAL A 30 -7.88 4.85 12.74
N TYR A 31 -6.89 5.27 13.52
CA TYR A 31 -6.69 4.88 14.91
C TYR A 31 -6.52 6.14 15.78
N ALA A 32 -6.38 5.95 17.08
CA ALA A 32 -6.15 7.02 18.03
C ALA A 32 -5.07 6.68 19.05
N THR A 33 -4.27 7.70 19.37
CA THR A 33 -3.53 7.75 20.64
C THR A 33 -4.40 8.42 21.69
N PRO A 34 -4.07 8.36 22.99
CA PRO A 34 -4.78 9.13 24.01
C PRO A 34 -4.85 10.65 23.74
N ALA A 35 -3.96 11.18 22.89
CA ALA A 35 -3.88 12.60 22.58
C ALA A 35 -4.61 13.00 21.28
N LYS A 36 -4.50 12.19 20.21
CA LYS A 36 -5.01 12.53 18.88
C LYS A 36 -5.22 11.32 17.97
N PRO A 37 -6.17 11.40 17.02
CA PRO A 37 -6.29 10.46 15.92
C PRO A 37 -5.05 10.45 15.02
N TYR A 38 -4.85 9.33 14.34
CA TYR A 38 -3.87 9.20 13.28
C TYR A 38 -4.35 8.22 12.20
N LEU A 39 -3.95 8.51 10.97
CA LEU A 39 -4.06 7.61 9.83
C LEU A 39 -2.86 6.67 9.83
N GLU A 40 -3.10 5.37 9.70
CA GLU A 40 -2.08 4.39 9.34
C GLU A 40 -2.31 3.94 7.89
N ILE A 41 -1.27 4.03 7.07
CA ILE A 41 -1.25 3.59 5.67
C ILE A 41 -0.28 2.42 5.59
N ASN A 42 -0.74 1.31 5.01
CA ASN A 42 0.07 0.15 4.71
C ASN A 42 0.19 0.02 3.18
N ILE A 43 1.41 -0.20 2.71
CA ILE A 43 1.74 -0.26 1.28
C ILE A 43 2.45 -1.59 1.01
N GLU A 44 2.06 -2.24 -0.07
CA GLU A 44 2.78 -3.37 -0.65
C GLU A 44 3.03 -3.11 -2.12
N ILE A 45 4.24 -3.36 -2.60
CA ILE A 45 4.58 -3.27 -4.02
C ILE A 45 5.08 -4.64 -4.46
N ALA A 46 4.40 -5.24 -5.45
CA ALA A 46 4.74 -6.57 -5.91
C ALA A 46 6.11 -6.58 -6.58
N ALA A 47 7.02 -7.43 -6.11
CA ALA A 47 8.40 -7.49 -6.58
C ALA A 47 8.51 -7.69 -8.09
N ALA A 48 7.58 -8.48 -8.65
CA ALA A 48 7.50 -8.78 -10.07
C ALA A 48 7.19 -7.57 -10.96
N SER A 49 6.70 -6.47 -10.38
CA SER A 49 6.38 -5.23 -11.09
C SER A 49 7.48 -4.16 -10.99
N VAL A 50 8.54 -4.38 -10.20
CA VAL A 50 9.59 -3.40 -9.94
C VAL A 50 10.91 -3.80 -10.62
N ASN A 51 11.64 -2.83 -11.16
CA ASN A 51 12.95 -3.08 -11.75
C ASN A 51 14.06 -3.13 -10.69
N TYR A 52 14.54 -4.33 -10.42
CA TYR A 52 15.72 -4.58 -9.59
C TYR A 52 17.01 -4.37 -10.41
N LYS A 53 18.00 -3.70 -9.80
CA LYS A 53 19.36 -3.58 -10.36
C LYS A 53 20.36 -4.32 -9.51
N SER A 54 21.35 -4.92 -10.16
CA SER A 54 22.49 -5.55 -9.48
C SER A 54 23.27 -4.51 -8.68
N VAL A 55 23.48 -4.79 -7.40
CA VAL A 55 24.39 -4.02 -6.54
C VAL A 55 25.78 -4.67 -6.48
N ASP A 56 25.86 -5.99 -6.69
CA ASP A 56 27.09 -6.75 -6.86
C ASP A 56 26.86 -8.00 -7.73
N SER A 57 27.76 -9.00 -7.66
CA SER A 57 27.69 -10.23 -8.47
C SER A 57 26.52 -11.17 -8.12
N THR A 58 25.95 -11.07 -6.92
CA THR A 58 24.94 -11.99 -6.40
C THR A 58 23.69 -11.30 -5.90
N HIS A 59 23.74 -9.99 -5.64
CA HIS A 59 22.65 -9.26 -5.03
C HIS A 59 22.05 -8.18 -5.92
N LEU A 60 20.77 -7.93 -5.68
CA LEU A 60 19.94 -6.96 -6.35
C LEU A 60 19.31 -6.00 -5.32
N GLN A 61 18.96 -4.80 -5.77
CA GLN A 61 18.14 -3.85 -5.02
C GLN A 61 17.22 -3.08 -5.97
N ALA A 62 16.01 -2.80 -5.50
CA ALA A 62 15.04 -1.94 -6.16
C ALA A 62 14.73 -0.72 -5.29
N GLY A 63 14.10 0.29 -5.91
CA GLY A 63 13.56 1.41 -5.17
C GLY A 63 12.35 2.00 -5.87
N VAL A 64 11.40 2.49 -5.08
CA VAL A 64 10.22 3.19 -5.57
C VAL A 64 10.14 4.54 -4.88
N GLU A 65 10.14 5.62 -5.66
CA GLU A 65 9.79 6.95 -5.13
C GLU A 65 8.29 6.95 -4.81
N THR A 66 7.97 7.24 -3.55
CA THR A 66 6.60 7.30 -3.03
C THR A 66 6.32 8.71 -2.54
N LEU A 67 5.22 9.29 -3.01
CA LEU A 67 4.67 10.55 -2.53
C LEU A 67 3.27 10.30 -1.97
N ILE A 68 3.09 10.57 -0.68
CA ILE A 68 1.82 10.52 0.03
C ILE A 68 1.35 11.95 0.25
N LEU A 69 0.13 12.27 -0.17
CA LEU A 69 -0.54 13.55 0.07
C LEU A 69 -1.85 13.29 0.80
N ILE A 70 -2.08 14.02 1.89
CA ILE A 70 -3.37 14.09 2.57
C ILE A 70 -3.92 15.50 2.35
N LYS A 71 -5.10 15.60 1.75
CA LYS A 71 -5.67 16.87 1.26
C LYS A 71 -7.03 17.17 1.88
N ASP A 72 -7.28 18.43 2.18
CA ASP A 72 -8.58 19.01 2.54
C ASP A 72 -9.02 19.92 1.37
N GLY A 73 -9.84 19.38 0.48
CA GLY A 73 -10.07 19.96 -0.84
C GLY A 73 -8.75 20.06 -1.63
N GLU A 74 -8.39 21.26 -2.07
CA GLU A 74 -7.12 21.51 -2.80
C GLU A 74 -5.92 21.70 -1.86
N ARG A 75 -6.13 21.84 -0.55
CA ARG A 75 -5.06 22.13 0.41
C ARG A 75 -4.40 20.84 0.87
N VAL A 76 -3.11 20.67 0.61
CA VAL A 76 -2.30 19.62 1.23
C VAL A 76 -2.13 19.94 2.73
N VAL A 77 -2.68 19.09 3.59
CA VAL A 77 -2.62 19.25 5.06
C VAL A 77 -1.49 18.44 5.69
N ASN A 78 -1.06 17.37 5.03
CA ASN A 78 0.10 16.58 5.42
C ASN A 78 0.65 15.86 4.18
N TYR A 79 1.96 15.59 4.15
CA TYR A 79 2.58 14.87 3.06
C TYR A 79 3.88 14.21 3.49
N GLU A 80 4.29 13.20 2.75
CA GLU A 80 5.63 12.62 2.85
C GLU A 80 6.11 12.22 1.46
N LYS A 81 7.37 12.51 1.15
CA LYS A 81 8.04 12.08 -0.09
C LYS A 81 9.33 11.37 0.27
N TYR A 82 9.52 10.15 -0.23
CA TYR A 82 10.67 9.31 0.09
C TYR A 82 10.91 8.27 -1.01
N VAL A 83 12.04 7.58 -0.94
CA VAL A 83 12.31 6.39 -1.75
C VAL A 83 12.22 5.18 -0.83
N LEU A 84 11.26 4.29 -1.11
CA LEU A 84 11.18 2.98 -0.48
C LEU A 84 12.18 2.05 -1.18
N LEU A 85 13.27 1.73 -0.49
CA LEU A 85 14.26 0.78 -0.98
C LEU A 85 13.86 -0.63 -0.55
N SER A 86 14.03 -1.60 -1.46
CA SER A 86 14.05 -3.01 -1.05
C SER A 86 15.29 -3.27 -0.18
N PRO A 87 15.28 -4.33 0.64
CA PRO A 87 16.51 -4.92 1.13
C PRO A 87 17.42 -5.34 -0.05
N VAL A 88 18.70 -5.53 0.24
CA VAL A 88 19.65 -6.13 -0.71
C VAL A 88 19.44 -7.64 -0.67
N VAL A 89 19.01 -8.23 -1.78
CA VAL A 89 18.51 -9.61 -1.85
C VAL A 89 19.08 -10.36 -3.05
N GLU A 90 19.20 -11.69 -2.97
CA GLU A 90 19.55 -12.53 -4.12
C GLU A 90 18.37 -12.68 -5.11
N TRP A 91 17.15 -12.65 -4.58
CA TRP A 91 15.90 -12.83 -5.33
C TRP A 91 14.92 -11.71 -5.01
N PRO A 92 14.18 -11.16 -5.98
CA PRO A 92 13.18 -10.12 -5.72
C PRO A 92 12.14 -10.54 -4.67
N GLU A 93 11.82 -9.63 -3.76
CA GLU A 93 10.83 -9.78 -2.68
C GLU A 93 9.91 -8.56 -2.64
N ASN A 94 8.65 -8.72 -2.22
CA ASN A 94 7.71 -7.60 -2.19
C ASN A 94 8.21 -6.50 -1.24
N LEU A 95 8.04 -5.24 -1.63
CA LEU A 95 8.38 -4.10 -0.77
C LEU A 95 7.17 -3.81 0.10
N LEU A 96 7.39 -3.74 1.42
CA LEU A 96 6.36 -3.44 2.41
C LEU A 96 6.71 -2.14 3.13
N ASP A 97 5.70 -1.31 3.39
CA ASP A 97 5.87 -0.08 4.18
C ASP A 97 4.63 0.23 5.02
N ALA A 98 4.84 0.93 6.12
CA ALA A 98 3.78 1.43 6.99
C ALA A 98 4.09 2.85 7.46
N LYS A 99 3.15 3.78 7.23
CA LYS A 99 3.27 5.20 7.56
C LYS A 99 2.14 5.65 8.46
N ARG A 100 2.45 6.49 9.45
CA ARG A 100 1.49 7.03 10.41
C ARG A 100 1.47 8.54 10.38
N PHE A 101 0.31 9.12 10.11
CA PHE A 101 0.11 10.56 10.04
C PHE A 101 -0.87 11.00 11.12
N ALA A 102 -0.42 11.85 12.04
CA ALA A 102 -1.32 12.51 12.97
C ALA A 102 -2.28 13.42 12.21
N LEU A 103 -3.59 13.25 12.41
CA LEU A 103 -4.64 14.00 11.74
C LEU A 103 -5.74 14.35 12.73
N ALA A 104 -6.35 15.52 12.57
CA ALA A 104 -7.56 15.88 13.31
C ALA A 104 -8.78 15.18 12.67
N ASN A 105 -9.89 15.11 13.40
CA ASN A 105 -11.15 14.67 12.80
C ASN A 105 -11.53 15.60 11.64
N GLY A 106 -11.98 15.02 10.53
CA GLY A 106 -12.25 15.72 9.28
C GLY A 106 -12.45 14.80 8.09
N GLN A 107 -12.81 15.41 6.96
CA GLN A 107 -12.90 14.73 5.67
C GLN A 107 -11.73 15.17 4.80
N TYR A 108 -11.07 14.20 4.18
CA TYR A 108 -9.85 14.37 3.43
C TYR A 108 -9.87 13.52 2.15
N THR A 109 -8.85 13.73 1.32
CA THR A 109 -8.49 12.83 0.22
C THR A 109 -7.06 12.35 0.47
N LEU A 110 -6.87 11.03 0.39
CA LEU A 110 -5.55 10.40 0.36
C LEU A 110 -5.17 10.19 -1.10
N GLU A 111 -4.06 10.79 -1.53
CA GLU A 111 -3.45 10.57 -2.84
C GLU A 111 -2.04 9.99 -2.62
N ILE A 112 -1.73 8.88 -3.28
CA ILE A 112 -0.38 8.30 -3.27
C ILE A 112 0.08 8.10 -4.71
N SER A 113 1.30 8.51 -5.03
CA SER A 113 1.93 8.20 -6.31
C SER A 113 3.22 7.43 -6.10
N PHE A 114 3.43 6.44 -6.96
CA PHE A 114 4.58 5.55 -6.98
C PHE A 114 5.31 5.68 -8.31
N GLN A 115 6.64 5.72 -8.27
CA GLN A 115 7.48 5.70 -9.47
C GLN A 115 8.71 4.83 -9.22
N ASP A 116 8.92 3.84 -10.08
CA ASP A 116 10.15 3.04 -10.06
C ASP A 116 11.36 3.94 -10.37
N ILE A 117 12.36 3.95 -9.48
CA ILE A 117 13.55 4.79 -9.65
C ILE A 117 14.45 4.31 -10.80
N ASN A 118 14.26 3.07 -11.25
CA ASN A 118 15.01 2.42 -12.31
C ASN A 118 14.29 2.43 -13.66
N ASP A 119 12.99 2.76 -13.68
CA ASP A 119 12.17 2.95 -14.89
C ASP A 119 11.15 4.07 -14.66
N PRO A 120 11.46 5.31 -15.07
CA PRO A 120 10.60 6.45 -14.82
C PRO A 120 9.21 6.37 -15.44
N GLU A 121 8.96 5.50 -16.43
CA GLU A 121 7.65 5.31 -17.04
C GLU A 121 6.79 4.28 -16.28
N ASN A 122 7.41 3.45 -15.43
CA ASN A 122 6.74 2.49 -14.57
C ASN A 122 6.23 3.19 -13.29
N LYS A 123 4.94 3.51 -13.28
CA LYS A 123 4.26 4.28 -12.24
C LYS A 123 2.94 3.65 -11.85
N ASP A 124 2.46 3.99 -10.66
CA ASP A 124 1.09 3.74 -10.23
C ASP A 124 0.60 4.87 -9.32
N THR A 125 -0.71 5.00 -9.19
CA THR A 125 -1.35 6.01 -8.34
C THR A 125 -2.55 5.44 -7.61
N TYR A 126 -2.66 5.78 -6.33
CA TYR A 126 -3.80 5.46 -5.49
C TYR A 126 -4.52 6.74 -5.07
N THR A 127 -5.85 6.74 -5.09
CA THR A 127 -6.66 7.85 -4.56
C THR A 127 -7.90 7.32 -3.87
N ALA A 128 -8.13 7.78 -2.64
CA ALA A 128 -9.31 7.40 -1.87
C ALA A 128 -9.86 8.56 -1.02
N PRO A 129 -11.18 8.61 -0.78
CA PRO A 129 -11.71 9.46 0.27
C PRO A 129 -11.21 8.94 1.63
N LEU A 130 -10.92 9.87 2.54
CA LEU A 130 -10.47 9.57 3.89
C LEU A 130 -11.34 10.32 4.90
N ILE A 131 -11.97 9.59 5.82
CA ILE A 131 -12.75 10.18 6.90
C ILE A 131 -12.04 9.85 8.21
N VAL A 132 -11.69 10.88 8.98
CA VAL A 132 -11.19 10.74 10.35
C VAL A 132 -12.32 11.19 11.27
N ASP A 133 -12.97 10.24 11.94
CA ASP A 133 -14.10 10.51 12.84
C ASP A 133 -14.03 9.65 14.09
N ILE A 134 -12.95 9.79 14.86
CA ILE A 134 -12.85 9.13 16.16
C ILE A 134 -13.79 9.86 17.14
N SER A 135 -14.83 9.17 17.58
CA SER A 135 -15.84 9.68 18.51
C SER A 135 -15.34 9.67 19.96
N ASP A 136 -15.82 10.62 20.78
CA ASP A 136 -15.64 10.62 22.24
C ASP A 136 -16.48 9.54 22.97
N ARG A 137 -17.37 8.87 22.23
CA ARG A 137 -18.13 7.70 22.69
C ARG A 137 -17.38 6.41 22.34
N MET A 138 -17.93 5.27 22.76
CA MET A 138 -17.44 3.97 22.29
C MET A 138 -17.33 3.99 20.76
N TYR A 139 -16.13 3.68 20.26
CA TYR A 139 -15.80 3.72 18.85
C TYR A 139 -15.03 2.46 18.46
N LEU A 140 -15.43 1.82 17.36
CA LEU A 140 -14.74 0.69 16.76
C LEU A 140 -13.97 1.20 15.54
N ALA A 141 -12.65 0.98 15.51
CA ALA A 141 -11.82 1.34 14.37
C ALA A 141 -12.16 0.52 13.12
N ASP A 142 -11.64 0.98 11.99
CA ASP A 142 -11.69 0.20 10.75
C ASP A 142 -10.94 -1.12 10.90
N VAL A 143 -11.36 -2.10 10.09
CA VAL A 143 -10.75 -3.42 10.05
C VAL A 143 -9.54 -3.40 9.12
N GLN A 144 -8.37 -3.73 9.67
CA GLN A 144 -7.16 -3.97 8.90
C GLN A 144 -7.00 -5.48 8.67
N LEU A 145 -7.00 -5.92 7.40
CA LEU A 145 -6.73 -7.31 7.06
C LEU A 145 -5.25 -7.62 7.26
N LEU A 146 -4.97 -8.81 7.78
CA LEU A 146 -3.61 -9.26 8.10
C LEU A 146 -3.29 -10.57 7.38
N ARG A 147 -2.07 -10.66 6.87
CA ARG A 147 -1.49 -11.92 6.39
C ARG A 147 -1.18 -12.83 7.57
N GLY A 148 -0.75 -12.23 8.68
CA GLY A 148 -0.46 -12.93 9.93
C GLY A 148 -0.10 -11.95 11.04
N PHE A 149 0.04 -12.49 12.24
CA PHE A 149 0.46 -11.73 13.42
C PHE A 149 1.26 -12.62 14.37
N ARG A 150 2.12 -12.01 15.18
CA ARG A 150 2.88 -12.69 16.24
C ARG A 150 3.17 -11.71 17.37
N PRO A 151 3.39 -12.16 18.62
CA PRO A 151 3.87 -11.29 19.68
C PRO A 151 5.17 -10.61 19.25
N ASP A 152 5.27 -9.30 19.46
CA ASP A 152 6.47 -8.53 19.13
C ASP A 152 6.57 -7.27 20.00
N GLN A 153 7.81 -6.94 20.38
CA GLN A 153 8.15 -5.77 21.20
C GLN A 153 9.28 -4.97 20.57
N SER A 154 9.56 -5.20 19.28
CA SER A 154 10.57 -4.46 18.54
C SER A 154 10.02 -3.09 18.10
N ASP A 155 10.91 -2.20 17.71
CA ASP A 155 10.57 -0.88 17.15
C ASP A 155 10.28 -0.95 15.63
N SER A 156 9.66 -2.06 15.19
CA SER A 156 9.25 -2.22 13.79
C SER A 156 8.05 -1.32 13.49
N PRO A 157 7.96 -0.73 12.27
CA PRO A 157 6.77 0.03 11.88
C PRO A 157 5.49 -0.82 11.88
N PHE A 158 5.62 -2.14 11.72
CA PHE A 158 4.53 -3.12 11.77
C PHE A 158 4.20 -3.60 13.19
N SER A 159 4.93 -3.13 14.20
CA SER A 159 4.70 -3.52 15.59
C SER A 159 3.76 -2.55 16.30
N LYS A 160 2.72 -3.10 16.92
CA LYS A 160 1.62 -2.35 17.53
C LYS A 160 0.97 -3.16 18.64
N ASN A 161 0.78 -2.53 19.81
CA ASN A 161 0.10 -3.12 20.98
C ASN A 161 0.63 -4.51 21.39
N GLY A 162 1.94 -4.71 21.26
CA GLY A 162 2.64 -5.95 21.62
C GLY A 162 2.61 -7.07 20.59
N PHE A 163 2.20 -6.75 19.35
CA PHE A 163 2.18 -7.67 18.23
C PHE A 163 2.85 -7.06 17.00
N TYR A 164 3.54 -7.88 16.22
CA TYR A 164 3.84 -7.58 14.83
C TYR A 164 2.61 -7.95 14.02
N LEU A 165 2.09 -7.00 13.26
CA LEU A 165 0.90 -7.13 12.43
C LEU A 165 1.34 -7.00 10.97
N GLU A 166 1.29 -8.10 10.21
CA GLU A 166 1.63 -8.06 8.79
C GLU A 166 0.38 -7.69 7.98
N PRO A 167 0.26 -6.47 7.43
CA PRO A 167 -0.93 -6.05 6.71
C PRO A 167 -1.13 -6.81 5.40
N LEU A 168 -2.36 -6.77 4.87
CA LEU A 168 -2.68 -7.08 3.47
C LEU A 168 -3.14 -5.81 2.74
N PRO A 169 -2.20 -5.03 2.15
CA PRO A 169 -2.54 -3.77 1.48
C PRO A 169 -3.48 -3.91 0.29
N PHE A 170 -3.50 -5.07 -0.38
CA PHE A 170 -4.47 -5.34 -1.45
C PHE A 170 -5.90 -5.61 -0.95
N ASN A 171 -6.14 -5.65 0.36
CA ASN A 171 -7.46 -5.84 0.98
C ASN A 171 -8.23 -7.10 0.54
N PHE A 172 -7.51 -8.19 0.23
CA PHE A 172 -8.14 -9.48 -0.04
C PHE A 172 -7.32 -10.63 0.55
N TYR A 173 -8.00 -11.74 0.84
CA TYR A 173 -7.37 -13.01 1.15
C TYR A 173 -7.37 -13.87 -0.10
N GLU A 174 -6.21 -14.43 -0.44
CA GLU A 174 -6.09 -15.37 -1.54
C GLU A 174 -6.94 -16.63 -1.32
N ALA A 175 -7.37 -17.28 -2.40
CA ALA A 175 -8.18 -18.50 -2.32
C ALA A 175 -7.50 -19.64 -1.54
N GLY A 176 -6.17 -19.65 -1.48
CA GLY A 176 -5.38 -20.60 -0.71
C GLY A 176 -5.11 -20.21 0.75
N ALA A 177 -5.66 -19.09 1.22
CA ALA A 177 -5.42 -18.62 2.59
C ALA A 177 -5.96 -19.63 3.61
N VAL A 178 -5.07 -20.12 4.47
CA VAL A 178 -5.42 -21.04 5.57
C VAL A 178 -5.78 -20.32 6.87
N LEU A 179 -5.56 -19.01 6.92
CA LEU A 179 -5.85 -18.12 8.05
C LEU A 179 -6.46 -16.82 7.52
N LEU A 180 -7.57 -16.39 8.12
CA LEU A 180 -8.17 -15.07 7.91
C LEU A 180 -8.00 -14.28 9.21
N ALA A 181 -7.00 -13.41 9.27
CA ALA A 181 -6.67 -12.64 10.45
C ALA A 181 -6.91 -11.16 10.19
N PHE A 182 -7.47 -10.45 11.15
CA PHE A 182 -7.64 -9.00 11.06
C PHE A 182 -7.33 -8.32 12.39
N TYR A 183 -7.13 -7.02 12.33
CA TYR A 183 -6.90 -6.15 13.46
C TYR A 183 -7.92 -5.02 13.51
N THR A 184 -8.33 -4.65 14.71
CA THR A 184 -9.16 -3.48 15.00
C THR A 184 -8.91 -3.02 16.43
N GLU A 185 -9.19 -1.75 16.71
CA GLU A 185 -9.17 -1.19 18.05
C GLU A 185 -10.58 -0.80 18.50
N ILE A 186 -10.82 -0.86 19.81
CA ILE A 186 -12.03 -0.33 20.43
C ILE A 186 -11.59 0.76 21.40
N TYR A 187 -12.15 1.95 21.24
CA TYR A 187 -11.88 3.10 22.10
C TYR A 187 -13.08 3.40 22.98
N HIS A 188 -12.80 4.01 24.15
CA HIS A 188 -13.80 4.46 25.12
C HIS A 188 -14.75 3.37 25.63
N SER A 189 -14.34 2.10 25.55
CA SER A 189 -15.13 0.97 26.07
C SER A 189 -15.27 1.01 27.59
N ASP A 190 -14.23 1.48 28.28
CA ASP A 190 -14.18 1.73 29.72
C ASP A 190 -15.26 2.71 30.22
N LYS A 191 -15.69 3.63 29.36
CA LYS A 191 -16.74 4.61 29.68
C LYS A 191 -18.16 4.10 29.42
N ALA A 192 -18.29 3.09 28.56
CA ALA A 192 -19.58 2.66 28.02
C ALA A 192 -20.01 1.26 28.51
N ILE A 193 -19.07 0.43 28.96
CA ILE A 193 -19.35 -0.88 29.57
C ILE A 193 -19.02 -0.75 31.06
N THR A 194 -20.06 -0.65 31.89
CA THR A 194 -19.92 -0.77 33.35
C THR A 194 -19.96 -2.24 33.76
N ASP A 195 -19.17 -2.60 34.77
CA ASP A 195 -19.18 -3.94 35.41
C ASP A 195 -20.57 -4.40 35.87
#